data_AF-A0A1H9HUY4-F1
#
_entry.id   AF-A0A1H9HUY4-F1
#
_cell.length_a   1.000
_cell.length_b   1.000
_cell.length_c   1.000
_cell.angle_alpha   90.00
_cell.angle_beta   90.00
_cell.angle_gamma   90.00
#
_symmetry.space_group_name_H-M   'P 1'
#
loop_
_entity.id
_entity.type
_entity.pdbx_description
1 polymer ?
#
loop_
_entity_poly.entity_id
_entity_poly.type
_entity_poly.pdbx_seq_one_letter_code
_entity_poly.pdbx_strand_id
1 'polypeptide(L)'
;MQGMLNKLITGKLSLPKTFWGWGFCGGFLLNLIGSLGIYTDSPYWLPISYCLREILLLAVCSGLIFQLKYKIRFWGVLALVVIVLELIAGIIMMAGLFSLFFQ
;
A
#
# COMPACT_ATOMS: atom_id res chain seq x y z
N MET A 1 16.03 -9.88 -16.95
CA MET A 1 15.64 -10.23 -15.56
C MET A 1 14.45 -9.37 -15.15
N GLN A 2 13.28 -9.95 -14.86
CA GLN A 2 12.14 -9.18 -14.33
C GLN A 2 12.35 -8.95 -12.83
N GLY A 3 12.57 -7.70 -12.42
CA GLY A 3 12.72 -7.30 -11.02
C GLY A 3 11.51 -7.66 -10.16
N MET A 4 11.70 -7.73 -8.83
CA MET A 4 10.67 -8.20 -7.90
C MET A 4 9.40 -7.33 -7.93
N LEU A 5 9.53 -6.01 -8.14
CA LEU A 5 8.41 -5.08 -8.35
C LEU A 5 7.59 -5.40 -9.60
N ASN A 6 8.23 -5.73 -10.72
CA ASN A 6 7.52 -6.11 -11.94
C ASN A 6 6.70 -7.40 -11.74
N LYS A 7 7.19 -8.35 -10.93
CA LYS A 7 6.44 -9.56 -10.58
C LYS A 7 5.24 -9.27 -9.67
N LEU A 8 5.33 -8.22 -8.85
CA LEU A 8 4.26 -7.75 -8.00
C LEU A 8 3.14 -7.13 -8.83
N ILE A 9 3.49 -6.17 -9.70
CA ILE A 9 2.55 -5.43 -10.56
C ILE A 9 1.86 -6.36 -11.55
N THR A 10 2.59 -7.33 -12.11
CA THR A 10 2.03 -8.29 -13.09
C THR A 10 1.21 -9.42 -12.46
N GLY A 11 1.03 -9.44 -11.13
CA GLY A 11 0.24 -10.47 -10.45
C GLY A 11 0.85 -11.88 -10.52
N LYS A 12 2.15 -11.99 -10.85
CA LYS A 12 2.89 -13.27 -10.90
C LYS A 12 3.25 -13.80 -9.51
N LEU A 13 3.11 -12.97 -8.48
CA LEU A 13 3.28 -13.35 -7.08
C LEU A 13 2.02 -14.05 -6.54
N SER A 14 2.21 -15.01 -5.64
CA SER A 14 1.09 -15.70 -4.99
C SER A 14 0.32 -14.75 -4.06
N LEU A 15 -1.00 -14.83 -4.07
CA LEU A 15 -1.93 -14.01 -3.28
C LEU A 15 -1.50 -13.70 -1.84
N PRO A 16 -1.04 -14.68 -1.02
CA PRO A 16 -0.60 -14.39 0.35
C PRO A 16 0.65 -13.51 0.39
N LYS A 17 1.60 -13.71 -0.54
CA LYS A 17 2.81 -12.88 -0.61
C LYS A 17 2.49 -11.47 -1.08
N THR A 18 1.58 -11.31 -2.03
CA THR A 18 1.16 -10.00 -2.55
C THR A 18 0.40 -9.22 -1.48
N PHE A 19 -0.57 -9.85 -0.83
CA PHE A 19 -1.43 -9.21 0.18
C PHE A 19 -0.75 -9.06 1.55
N TRP A 20 -0.29 -10.15 2.18
CA TRP A 20 0.33 -10.08 3.51
C TRP A 20 1.77 -9.57 3.47
N GLY A 21 2.54 -10.01 2.48
CA GLY A 21 3.95 -9.66 2.37
C GLY A 21 4.14 -8.21 1.92
N TRP A 22 3.57 -7.84 0.78
CA TRP A 22 3.76 -6.49 0.25
C TRP A 22 2.71 -5.52 0.80
N GLY A 23 1.41 -5.83 0.68
CA GLY A 23 0.35 -4.93 1.17
C GLY A 23 0.45 -4.64 2.66
N PHE A 24 0.23 -5.65 3.51
CA PHE A 24 0.16 -5.48 4.96
C PHE A 24 1.53 -5.17 5.59
N CYS A 25 2.54 -6.02 5.36
CA CYS A 25 3.85 -5.81 5.99
C CYS A 25 4.58 -4.58 5.40
N GLY A 26 4.47 -4.32 4.11
CA GLY A 26 5.02 -3.10 3.49
C GLY A 26 4.32 -1.83 3.99
N GLY A 27 2.99 -1.85 4.09
CA GLY A 27 2.22 -0.74 4.66
C GLY A 27 2.55 -0.48 6.14
N PHE A 28 2.67 -1.54 6.94
CA PHE A 28 3.04 -1.47 8.35
C PHE A 28 4.44 -0.88 8.56
N LEU A 29 5.43 -1.33 7.80
CA LEU A 29 6.80 -0.81 7.87
C LEU A 29 6.87 0.68 7.51
N LEU A 30 6.18 1.09 6.45
CA LEU A 30 6.14 2.49 6.03
C LEU A 30 5.46 3.37 7.08
N ASN A 31 4.37 2.89 7.69
CA ASN A 31 3.70 3.62 8.76
C ASN A 31 4.58 3.75 10.02
N LEU A 32 5.31 2.69 10.37
CA LEU A 32 6.32 2.74 11.44
C LEU A 32 7.39 3.80 11.15
N ILE A 33 7.95 3.83 9.93
CA ILE A 33 8.94 4.83 9.52
C ILE A 33 8.35 6.25 9.64
N GLY A 34 7.11 6.45 9.20
CA GLY A 34 6.39 7.72 9.35
C GLY A 34 6.28 8.15 10.82
N SER A 35 5.89 7.22 11.70
CA SER A 35 5.77 7.48 13.14
C SER A 35 7.11 7.80 13.80
N LEU A 36 8.18 7.09 13.43
CA LEU A 36 9.54 7.36 13.89
C LEU A 36 10.05 8.74 13.44
N GLY A 37 9.61 9.20 12.27
CA GLY A 37 9.85 10.56 11.78
C GLY A 37 9.31 11.66 12.71
N ILE A 38 8.19 11.40 13.40
CA ILE A 38 7.64 12.32 14.41
C ILE A 38 8.56 12.41 15.62
N TYR A 39 9.03 11.26 16.11
CA TYR A 39 9.92 11.19 17.27
C TYR A 39 11.31 11.82 17.04
N THR A 40 11.68 12.05 15.78
CA THR A 40 12.97 12.63 15.39
C THR A 40 12.86 14.09 14.94
N ASP A 41 11.77 14.79 15.30
CA ASP A 41 11.49 16.20 14.98
C ASP A 41 11.63 16.54 13.48
N SER A 42 11.45 15.54 12.62
CA SER A 42 11.61 15.67 11.17
C SER A 42 10.25 15.42 10.50
N PRO A 43 9.35 16.42 10.49
CA PRO A 43 7.95 16.26 10.07
C PRO A 43 7.79 15.82 8.61
N TYR A 44 8.82 15.97 7.78
CA TYR A 44 8.83 15.59 6.37
C TYR A 44 8.77 14.07 6.13
N TRP A 45 9.19 13.24 7.08
CA TRP A 45 9.16 11.78 6.91
C TRP A 45 7.75 11.21 6.88
N LEU A 46 6.80 11.90 7.51
CA LEU A 46 5.42 11.46 7.59
C LEU A 46 4.69 11.54 6.24
N PRO A 47 4.67 12.67 5.51
CA PRO A 47 4.06 12.71 4.17
C PRO A 47 4.80 11.82 3.15
N ILE A 48 6.13 11.69 3.26
CA ILE A 48 6.93 10.84 2.37
C ILE A 48 6.56 9.36 2.53
N SER A 49 6.48 8.87 3.77
CA SER A 49 6.11 7.49 4.06
C SER A 49 4.68 7.16 3.63
N TYR A 50 3.74 8.10 3.82
CA TYR A 50 2.38 7.98 3.30
C TYR A 50 2.34 7.90 1.76
N CYS A 51 3.07 8.77 1.05
CA CYS A 51 3.20 8.70 -0.40
C CYS A 51 3.72 7.34 -0.88
N LEU A 52 4.78 6.83 -0.25
CA LEU A 52 5.33 5.51 -0.60
C LEU A 52 4.33 4.39 -0.31
N ARG A 53 3.56 4.49 0.77
CA ARG A 53 2.55 3.50 1.13
C ARG A 53 1.45 3.43 0.08
N GLU A 54 0.95 4.57 -0.38
CA GLU A 54 -0.07 4.63 -1.44
C GLU A 54 0.44 4.04 -2.76
N ILE A 55 1.67 4.37 -3.17
CA ILE A 55 2.28 3.78 -4.38
C ILE A 55 2.39 2.25 -4.24
N LEU A 56 2.76 1.76 -3.06
CA LEU A 56 2.87 0.34 -2.78
C LEU A 56 1.49 -0.34 -2.84
N LEU A 57 0.46 0.25 -2.22
CA LEU A 57 -0.91 -0.27 -2.26
C LEU A 57 -1.47 -0.29 -3.68
N LEU A 58 -1.19 0.73 -4.50
CA LEU A 58 -1.56 0.75 -5.92
C LEU A 58 -0.88 -0.38 -6.71
N ALA A 59 0.40 -0.62 -6.47
CA ALA A 59 1.13 -1.72 -7.09
C ALA A 59 0.55 -3.10 -6.69
N VAL A 60 0.19 -3.26 -5.40
CA VAL A 60 -0.44 -4.48 -4.90
C VAL A 60 -1.86 -4.63 -5.48
N CYS A 61 -2.63 -3.56 -5.58
CA CYS A 61 -3.97 -3.55 -6.17
C CYS A 61 -3.91 -3.99 -7.65
N SER A 62 -2.99 -3.41 -8.43
CA SER A 62 -2.74 -3.80 -9.82
C SER A 62 -2.39 -5.30 -9.94
N GLY A 63 -1.51 -5.78 -9.06
CA GLY A 63 -1.14 -7.19 -8.99
C GLY A 63 -2.30 -8.12 -8.66
N LEU A 64 -3.16 -7.74 -7.70
CA LEU A 64 -4.35 -8.51 -7.32
C LEU A 64 -5.38 -8.54 -8.44
N ILE A 65 -5.63 -7.41 -9.12
CA ILE A 65 -6.55 -7.34 -10.27
C ILE A 65 -6.08 -8.28 -11.39
N PHE A 66 -4.78 -8.24 -11.72
CA PHE A 66 -4.20 -9.13 -12.72
C PHE A 66 -4.33 -10.60 -12.32
N GLN A 67 -4.08 -10.91 -11.04
CA GLN A 67 -4.20 -12.27 -10.52
C GLN A 67 -5.65 -12.77 -10.53
N LEU A 68 -6.62 -11.91 -10.24
CA LEU A 68 -8.06 -12.21 -10.28
C LEU A 68 -8.57 -12.46 -11.69
N LYS A 69 -8.05 -11.71 -12.68
CA LYS A 69 -8.45 -11.81 -14.09
C LYS A 69 -8.27 -13.21 -14.66
N TYR A 70 -7.22 -13.93 -14.23
CA TYR A 70 -6.93 -15.28 -14.71
C TYR A 70 -7.51 -16.38 -13.83
N LYS A 71 -7.75 -16.12 -12.54
CA LYS A 71 -8.33 -17.10 -11.61
C LYS A 71 -9.10 -16.40 -10.50
N ILE A 72 -10.42 -16.35 -10.65
CA ILE A 72 -11.32 -15.81 -9.61
C ILE A 72 -11.24 -16.74 -8.38
N ARG A 73 -10.70 -16.21 -7.29
CA ARG A 73 -10.70 -16.85 -5.97
C ARG A 73 -11.41 -15.92 -5.00
N PHE A 74 -12.35 -16.46 -4.21
CA PHE A 74 -13.08 -15.71 -3.18
C PHE A 74 -12.15 -14.90 -2.27
N TRP A 75 -11.07 -15.54 -1.78
CA TRP A 75 -10.02 -14.89 -0.98
C TRP A 75 -9.30 -13.73 -1.67
N GLY A 76 -9.18 -13.78 -3.00
CA GLY A 76 -8.57 -12.70 -3.77
C GLY A 76 -9.48 -11.50 -3.93
N VAL A 77 -10.79 -11.73 -4.08
CA VAL A 77 -11.79 -10.65 -4.11
C VAL A 77 -11.80 -9.94 -2.75
N LEU A 78 -11.83 -10.70 -1.65
CA LEU A 78 -11.73 -10.16 -0.30
C LEU A 78 -10.46 -9.32 -0.09
N ALA A 79 -9.30 -9.85 -0.48
CA ALA A 79 -8.04 -9.12 -0.40
C ALA A 79 -8.06 -7.81 -1.20
N LEU A 80 -8.66 -7.81 -2.39
CA LEU A 80 -8.80 -6.63 -3.23
C LEU A 80 -9.71 -5.59 -2.57
N VAL A 81 -10.86 -6.00 -2.04
CA VAL A 81 -11.79 -5.11 -1.32
C VAL A 81 -11.09 -4.44 -0.12
N VAL A 82 -10.35 -5.21 0.68
CA VAL A 82 -9.61 -4.67 1.83
C VAL A 82 -8.57 -3.63 1.37
N ILE A 83 -7.80 -3.91 0.32
CA ILE A 83 -6.80 -2.94 -0.19
C ILE A 83 -7.45 -1.68 -0.73
N VAL A 84 -8.58 -1.79 -1.43
CA VAL A 84 -9.30 -0.61 -1.94
C VAL A 84 -9.82 0.24 -0.78
N LEU A 85 -10.35 -0.38 0.28
CA LEU A 85 -10.76 0.34 1.49
C LEU A 85 -9.58 1.03 2.18
N GLU A 86 -8.43 0.37 2.27
CA GLU A 86 -7.22 1.00 2.80
C GLU A 86 -6.73 2.18 1.96
N LEU A 87 -6.80 2.09 0.63
CA LEU A 87 -6.46 3.18 -0.30
C LEU A 87 -7.36 4.39 -0.09
N ILE A 88 -8.67 4.17 0.04
CA ILE A 88 -9.63 5.26 0.31
C ILE A 88 -9.33 5.89 1.69
N ALA A 89 -9.12 5.08 2.71
CA ALA A 89 -8.78 5.56 4.05
C ALA A 89 -7.46 6.36 4.05
N GLY A 90 -6.46 5.90 3.31
CA GLY A 90 -5.16 6.57 3.16
C GLY A 90 -5.27 7.94 2.48
N ILE A 91 -6.07 8.05 1.41
CA ILE A 91 -6.35 9.33 0.74
C ILE A 91 -7.03 10.31 1.69
N ILE A 92 -8.03 9.87 2.46
CA ILE A 92 -8.73 10.70 3.45
C ILE A 92 -7.74 11.19 4.52
N MET A 93 -6.87 10.29 5.01
CA MET A 93 -5.84 10.63 5.99
C MET A 93 -4.84 11.65 5.46
N MET A 94 -4.36 11.49 4.22
CA MET A 94 -3.47 12.48 3.59
C MET A 94 -4.15 13.85 3.46
N ALA A 95 -5.42 13.89 3.05
CA ALA A 95 -6.17 15.14 2.96
C ALA A 95 -6.30 15.84 4.32
N GLY A 96 -6.60 15.08 5.38
CA GLY A 96 -6.62 15.60 6.75
C GLY A 96 -5.25 16.11 7.20
N LEU A 97 -4.18 15.38 6.91
CA LEU A 97 -2.81 15.80 7.25
C LEU A 97 -2.42 17.10 6.54
N PHE A 98 -2.78 17.23 5.26
CA PHE A 98 -2.53 18.44 4.47
C PHE A 98 -3.27 19.65 5.05
N SER A 99 -4.51 19.46 5.52
CA SER A 99 -5.27 20.53 6.18
C SER A 99 -4.64 21.02 7.48
N LEU A 100 -3.96 20.14 8.23
CA LEU A 100 -3.26 20.51 9.47
C LEU A 100 -1.95 21.27 9.22
N PHE A 101 -1.28 21.01 8.09
CA PHE A 101 -0.02 21.68 7.72
C PHE A 101 -0.23 23.04 7.01
N PHE A 102 -1.40 23.27 6.42
CA PHE A 102 -1.73 24.50 5.67
C PHE A 102 -2.72 25.43 6.41
N GLN A 103 -2.91 25.23 7.71
CA GLN A 103 -3.63 26.14 8.60
C GLN A 103 -2.67 27.16 9.23
#